data_AF-A0A9Q1R9W0-F1
#
_entry.id   AF-A0A9Q1R9W0-F1
#
_cell.length_a   1.000
_cell.length_b   1.000
_cell.length_c   1.000
_cell.angle_alpha   90.00
_cell.angle_beta   90.00
_cell.angle_gamma   90.00
#
_symmetry.space_group_name_H-M   'P 1'
#
loop_
_entity.id
_entity.type
_entity.pdbx_description
1 polymer ?
#
loop_
_entity_poly.entity_id
_entity_poly.type
_entity_poly.pdbx_seq_one_letter_code
_entity_poly.pdbx_strand_id
1 'polypeptide(L)'
;MASSLKPTTPRLLLSHNFPPSRLAPCRTASINRRQLIADTAAAIALPPLLGVTTTTLSPLPAKADEVSLSEWERVFLPIDPGVVLLDIAFVPDDPSHGFLLGTRQTILETKDGGSTWAPRSIASAEEEDFNYRFNSISFKGKEGWIIGKPAILLHTSDLW
;
A
#
# COMPACT_ATOMS: atom_id res chain seq x y z
N MET A 1 -56.95 -29.56 27.65
CA MET A 1 -56.24 -28.26 27.69
C MET A 1 -54.85 -28.55 28.27
N ALA A 2 -53.70 -28.36 27.62
CA ALA A 2 -53.32 -27.66 26.41
C ALA A 2 -52.30 -28.49 25.60
N SER A 3 -52.29 -28.29 24.29
CA SER A 3 -51.57 -29.06 23.28
C SER A 3 -50.09 -28.69 23.21
N SER A 4 -49.26 -29.72 23.00
CA SER A 4 -47.86 -29.64 22.59
C SER A 4 -47.73 -28.96 21.22
N LEU A 5 -46.80 -28.01 21.08
CA LEU A 5 -46.34 -27.49 19.79
C LEU A 5 -44.80 -27.43 19.81
N LYS A 6 -44.18 -28.27 18.96
CA LYS A 6 -42.76 -28.23 18.65
C LYS A 6 -42.43 -26.92 17.89
N PRO A 7 -41.27 -26.30 18.11
CA PRO A 7 -40.81 -25.20 17.27
C PRO A 7 -40.36 -25.76 15.90
N THR A 8 -41.13 -25.40 14.87
CA THR A 8 -40.86 -25.69 13.46
C THR A 8 -39.88 -24.65 12.94
N THR A 9 -38.65 -25.04 12.65
CA THR A 9 -37.63 -24.19 12.02
C THR A 9 -37.96 -24.04 10.52
N PRO A 10 -38.20 -22.83 9.98
CA PRO A 10 -38.30 -22.64 8.54
C PRO A 10 -36.91 -22.64 7.92
N ARG A 11 -36.65 -23.67 7.10
CA ARG A 11 -35.50 -23.79 6.20
C ARG A 11 -35.61 -22.73 5.10
N LEU A 12 -34.88 -21.62 5.24
CA LEU A 12 -34.74 -20.62 4.19
C LEU A 12 -33.76 -21.13 3.13
N LEU A 13 -34.31 -21.60 2.01
CA LEU A 13 -33.58 -21.83 0.77
C LEU A 13 -33.36 -20.48 0.09
N LEU A 14 -32.19 -19.89 0.25
CA LEU A 14 -31.74 -18.77 -0.58
C LEU A 14 -30.87 -19.33 -1.71
N SER A 15 -31.53 -19.70 -2.82
CA SER A 15 -30.87 -19.91 -4.10
C SER A 15 -30.47 -18.55 -4.68
N HIS A 16 -29.22 -18.14 -4.48
CA HIS A 16 -28.65 -17.00 -5.20
C HIS A 16 -27.69 -17.57 -6.24
N ASN A 17 -28.23 -17.82 -7.43
CA ASN A 17 -27.45 -18.05 -8.64
C ASN A 17 -26.71 -16.75 -8.97
N PHE A 18 -25.45 -16.67 -8.56
CA PHE A 18 -24.53 -15.66 -9.08
C PHE A 18 -24.11 -16.06 -10.50
N PRO A 19 -24.26 -15.20 -11.51
CA PRO A 19 -23.63 -15.45 -12.81
C PRO A 19 -22.10 -15.39 -12.64
N PRO A 20 -21.33 -16.21 -13.36
CA PRO A 20 -19.88 -16.16 -13.27
C PRO A 20 -19.38 -14.80 -13.78
N SER A 21 -18.70 -14.05 -12.91
CA SER A 21 -17.94 -12.87 -13.28
C SER A 21 -16.84 -13.30 -14.26
N ARG A 22 -17.08 -13.05 -15.55
CA ARG A 22 -16.14 -13.34 -16.63
C ARG A 22 -14.99 -12.34 -16.52
N LEU A 23 -13.96 -12.69 -15.75
CA LEU A 23 -12.69 -11.97 -15.72
C LEU A 23 -12.14 -11.95 -17.14
N ALA A 24 -12.10 -10.76 -17.75
CA ALA A 24 -11.33 -10.56 -18.96
C ALA A 24 -9.86 -10.82 -18.62
N PRO A 25 -9.13 -11.65 -19.36
CA PRO A 25 -7.70 -11.79 -19.15
C PRO A 25 -7.05 -10.44 -19.48
N CYS A 26 -6.39 -9.84 -18.47
CA CYS A 26 -5.42 -8.79 -18.70
C CYS A 26 -4.34 -9.40 -19.62
N ARG A 27 -4.35 -9.02 -20.89
CA ARG A 27 -3.29 -9.39 -21.82
C ARG A 27 -2.06 -8.57 -21.45
N THR A 28 -1.29 -9.04 -20.47
CA THR A 28 0.12 -8.70 -20.40
C THR A 28 0.77 -9.34 -21.61
N ALA A 29 0.93 -8.55 -22.69
CA ALA A 29 1.73 -8.97 -23.82
C ALA A 29 3.16 -9.19 -23.31
N SER A 30 3.55 -10.46 -23.14
CA SER A 30 4.93 -10.80 -22.86
C SER A 30 5.73 -10.51 -24.12
N ILE A 31 6.39 -9.35 -24.14
CA ILE A 31 7.29 -9.01 -25.22
C ILE A 31 8.48 -9.97 -25.14
N ASN A 32 8.51 -10.93 -26.06
CA ASN A 32 9.60 -11.87 -26.17
C ASN A 32 10.82 -11.15 -26.76
N ARG A 33 11.98 -11.28 -26.10
CA ARG A 33 13.27 -10.66 -26.49
C ARG A 33 13.63 -10.84 -27.98
N ARG A 34 13.09 -11.87 -28.64
CA ARG A 34 13.30 -12.17 -30.07
C ARG A 34 12.51 -11.26 -31.02
N GLN A 35 11.40 -10.64 -30.59
CA GLN A 35 10.64 -9.70 -31.43
C GLN A 35 11.29 -8.31 -31.53
N LEU A 36 12.12 -7.93 -30.56
CA LEU A 36 12.80 -6.63 -30.56
C LEU A 36 13.93 -6.53 -31.61
N ILE A 37 14.48 -7.66 -32.09
CA ILE A 37 15.60 -7.66 -33.03
C ILE A 37 15.13 -7.52 -34.49
N ALA A 38 13.83 -7.67 -34.77
CA ALA A 38 13.32 -7.68 -36.14
C ALA A 38 13.09 -6.28 -36.75
N ASP A 39 12.92 -5.23 -35.95
CA ASP A 39 12.54 -3.89 -36.45
C ASP A 39 13.71 -3.01 -36.92
N THR A 40 14.95 -3.51 -36.91
CA THR A 40 16.13 -2.70 -37.29
C THR A 40 16.84 -3.13 -38.58
N ALA A 41 16.23 -4.00 -39.39
CA ALA A 41 16.87 -4.51 -40.60
C ALA A 41 15.92 -4.58 -41.81
N ALA A 42 15.34 -3.45 -42.23
CA ALA A 42 14.72 -3.36 -43.56
C ALA A 42 14.56 -1.91 -44.06
N ALA A 43 15.67 -1.17 -44.16
CA ALA A 43 15.72 -0.04 -45.07
C ALA A 43 17.15 0.11 -45.56
N ILE A 44 17.43 -0.43 -46.76
CA ILE A 44 18.38 0.05 -47.78
C ILE A 44 18.47 -1.07 -48.84
N ALA A 45 17.75 -0.91 -49.95
CA ALA A 45 18.10 -1.53 -51.22
C ALA A 45 17.36 -0.81 -52.37
N LEU A 46 17.96 0.27 -52.90
CA LEU A 46 17.69 0.76 -54.26
C LEU A 46 19.03 1.11 -54.94
N PRO A 47 19.27 0.75 -56.22
CA PRO A 47 20.51 1.08 -56.93
C PRO A 47 20.55 2.55 -57.40
N PRO A 48 21.71 3.05 -57.86
CA PRO A 48 22.10 4.44 -57.70
C PRO A 48 21.61 5.35 -58.83
N LEU A 49 21.25 6.59 -58.49
CA LEU A 49 21.21 7.71 -59.43
C LEU A 49 21.97 8.89 -58.83
N LEU A 50 22.76 9.51 -59.69
CA LEU A 50 23.84 10.45 -59.42
C LEU A 50 23.45 11.63 -58.52
N GLY A 51 24.33 11.94 -57.56
CA GLY A 51 24.43 13.28 -56.98
C GLY A 51 23.53 13.55 -55.77
N VAL A 52 23.80 12.91 -54.63
CA VAL A 52 23.33 13.39 -53.33
C VAL A 52 24.47 13.22 -52.34
N THR A 53 24.92 14.31 -51.73
CA THR A 53 25.89 14.32 -50.65
C THR A 53 25.37 13.45 -49.51
N THR A 54 26.03 12.33 -49.23
CA THR A 54 25.71 11.49 -48.08
C THR A 54 26.10 12.23 -46.80
N THR A 55 25.16 12.98 -46.21
CA THR A 55 25.33 13.44 -44.83
C THR A 55 25.30 12.20 -43.96
N THR A 56 26.46 11.76 -43.49
CA THR A 56 26.57 10.73 -42.46
C THR A 56 25.89 11.24 -41.20
N LEU A 57 24.64 10.84 -40.98
CA LEU A 57 23.99 11.04 -39.68
C LEU A 57 24.67 10.08 -38.70
N SER A 58 25.64 10.59 -37.93
CA SER A 58 26.15 9.89 -36.77
C SER A 58 24.97 9.63 -35.83
N PRO A 59 24.74 8.38 -35.37
CA PRO A 59 23.73 8.15 -34.34
C PRO A 59 24.17 8.94 -33.11
N LEU A 60 23.32 9.87 -32.66
CA LEU A 60 23.55 10.58 -31.41
C LEU A 60 23.74 9.54 -30.29
N PRO A 61 24.68 9.75 -29.36
CA PRO A 61 24.78 8.90 -28.19
C PRO A 61 23.43 8.93 -27.48
N ALA A 62 22.76 7.78 -27.42
CA ALA A 62 21.56 7.61 -26.61
C ALA A 62 21.98 7.83 -25.15
N LYS A 63 21.72 9.04 -24.65
CA LYS A 63 21.89 9.36 -23.24
C LYS A 63 20.77 8.61 -22.52
N ALA A 64 21.07 7.41 -22.05
CA ALA A 64 20.22 6.74 -21.09
C ALA A 64 20.23 7.64 -19.84
N ASP A 65 19.13 8.30 -19.56
CA ASP A 65 18.90 8.79 -18.20
C ASP A 65 18.95 7.56 -17.31
N GLU A 66 20.07 7.39 -16.60
CA GLU A 66 20.17 6.45 -15.50
C GLU A 66 19.23 6.97 -14.41
N VAL A 67 17.96 6.57 -14.50
CA VAL A 67 17.00 6.78 -13.43
C VAL A 67 17.60 6.15 -12.18
N SER A 68 17.91 6.96 -11.18
CA SER A 68 18.52 6.52 -9.93
C SER A 68 17.50 5.66 -9.16
N LEU A 69 17.59 4.34 -9.31
CA LEU A 69 16.64 3.35 -8.78
C LEU A 69 16.81 3.08 -7.26
N SER A 70 16.69 4.12 -6.45
CA SER A 70 16.37 3.95 -5.02
C SER A 70 15.15 4.80 -4.69
N GLU A 71 13.97 4.25 -4.93
CA GLU A 71 12.66 4.83 -4.56
C GLU A 71 12.42 4.83 -3.04
N TRP A 72 13.33 4.23 -2.26
CA TRP A 72 13.23 4.10 -0.82
C TRP A 72 14.14 5.11 -0.12
N GLU A 73 13.54 5.93 0.73
CA GLU A 73 14.23 6.85 1.62
C GLU A 73 14.03 6.43 3.08
N ARG A 74 15.09 6.53 3.88
CA ARG A 74 15.00 6.32 5.31
C ARG A 74 14.47 7.58 5.99
N VAL A 75 13.28 7.49 6.58
CA VAL A 75 12.75 8.53 7.47
C VAL A 75 13.33 8.35 8.88
N PHE A 76 13.86 9.41 9.47
CA PHE A 76 14.34 9.41 10.85
C PHE A 76 13.19 9.71 11.81
N LEU A 77 13.09 8.91 12.87
CA LEU A 77 12.02 9.00 13.85
C LEU A 77 12.58 9.42 15.22
N PRO A 78 11.84 10.25 15.99
CA PRO A 78 12.23 10.63 17.35
C PRO A 78 11.90 9.51 18.35
N ILE A 79 12.55 8.35 18.21
CA ILE A 79 12.35 7.16 19.04
C ILE A 79 13.61 6.76 19.79
N ASP A 80 13.42 6.16 20.96
CA ASP A 80 14.52 5.62 21.75
C ASP A 80 15.18 4.40 21.08
N PRO A 81 16.49 4.19 21.30
CA PRO A 81 17.16 2.97 20.86
C PRO A 81 16.47 1.71 21.41
N GLY A 82 16.24 0.74 20.52
CA GLY A 82 15.61 -0.54 20.88
C GLY A 82 14.09 -0.54 20.87
N VAL A 83 13.44 0.55 20.46
CA VAL A 83 12.03 0.52 20.06
C VAL A 83 11.88 -0.28 18.77
N VAL A 84 10.94 -1.21 18.75
CA VAL A 84 10.54 -1.96 17.56
C VAL A 84 9.21 -1.39 17.06
N LEU A 85 9.18 -0.97 15.80
CA LEU A 85 7.96 -0.55 15.10
C LEU A 85 7.16 -1.78 14.70
N LEU A 86 5.84 -1.71 14.83
CA LEU A 86 4.97 -2.87 14.70
C LEU A 86 3.90 -2.69 13.62
N ASP A 87 3.25 -1.54 13.57
CA ASP A 87 2.19 -1.28 12.59
C ASP A 87 2.09 0.21 12.26
N ILE A 88 1.51 0.52 11.09
CA ILE A 88 1.26 1.87 10.60
C ILE A 88 -0.08 1.90 9.87
N ALA A 89 -0.87 2.95 10.11
CA ALA A 89 -2.07 3.19 9.32
C ALA A 89 -2.30 4.69 9.11
N PHE A 90 -2.89 5.01 7.96
CA PHE A 90 -3.31 6.35 7.59
C PHE A 90 -4.83 6.44 7.63
N VAL A 91 -5.34 7.62 7.94
CA VAL A 91 -6.78 7.89 7.98
C VAL A 91 -7.30 7.88 6.53
N PRO A 92 -8.29 7.04 6.17
CA PRO A 92 -8.78 6.96 4.80
C PRO A 92 -9.32 8.29 4.25
N ASP A 93 -9.89 9.12 5.12
CA ASP A 93 -10.46 10.43 4.77
C ASP A 93 -9.39 11.54 4.71
N ASP A 94 -8.21 11.33 5.33
CA ASP A 94 -7.06 12.24 5.29
C ASP A 94 -5.75 11.45 5.16
N PRO A 95 -5.31 11.16 3.92
CA PRO A 95 -4.08 10.39 3.68
C PRO A 95 -2.79 11.08 4.17
N SER A 96 -2.84 12.36 4.54
CA SER A 96 -1.69 13.06 5.14
C SER A 96 -1.56 12.77 6.64
N HIS A 97 -2.65 12.37 7.29
CA HIS A 97 -2.71 12.05 8.70
C HIS A 97 -2.53 10.55 8.93
N GLY A 98 -1.53 10.18 9.72
CA GLY A 98 -1.23 8.79 10.00
C GLY A 98 -0.62 8.56 11.37
N PHE A 99 -0.62 7.30 11.76
CA PHE A 99 -0.15 6.84 13.07
C PHE A 99 0.76 5.63 12.91
N LEU A 100 1.85 5.63 13.66
CA LEU A 100 2.85 4.58 13.72
C LEU A 100 2.96 4.06 15.15
N LEU A 101 2.92 2.74 15.30
CA LEU A 101 2.94 2.08 16.59
C LEU A 101 4.22 1.28 16.82
N GLY A 102 4.55 1.07 18.10
CA GLY A 102 5.65 0.20 18.48
C GLY A 102 5.61 -0.32 19.90
N THR A 103 6.74 -0.87 20.32
CA THR A 103 7.01 -1.27 21.70
C THR A 103 7.21 -0.06 22.62
N ARG A 104 7.23 -0.25 23.94
CA ARG A 104 7.54 0.83 24.90
C ARG A 104 6.54 1.98 24.84
N GLN A 105 5.26 1.64 24.68
CA GLN A 105 4.16 2.58 24.52
C GLN A 105 4.37 3.59 23.37
N THR A 106 5.15 3.23 22.35
CA THR A 106 5.45 4.15 21.25
C THR A 106 4.24 4.34 20.37
N ILE A 107 3.79 5.60 20.25
CA ILE A 107 2.84 6.07 19.25
C ILE A 107 3.43 7.33 18.65
N LEU A 108 3.57 7.36 17.33
CA LEU A 108 3.92 8.56 16.60
C LEU A 108 2.75 8.96 15.68
N GLU A 109 2.61 10.25 15.46
CA GLU A 109 1.63 10.85 14.55
C GLU A 109 2.35 11.63 13.46
N THR A 110 1.86 11.53 12.23
CA THR A 110 2.27 12.36 11.10
C THR A 110 1.08 13.16 10.59
N LYS A 111 1.33 14.38 10.10
CA LYS A 111 0.34 15.24 9.44
C LYS A 111 0.77 15.65 8.03
N ASP A 112 1.80 15.01 7.51
CA ASP A 112 2.44 15.32 6.22
C ASP A 112 2.75 14.06 5.39
N GLY A 113 1.91 13.03 5.54
CA GLY A 113 2.00 11.80 4.76
C GLY A 113 3.15 10.87 5.17
N GLY A 114 3.71 11.06 6.38
CA GLY A 114 4.81 10.25 6.89
C GLY A 114 6.19 10.84 6.64
N SER A 115 6.27 12.09 6.18
CA SER A 115 7.54 12.81 5.99
C SER A 115 8.18 13.17 7.32
N THR A 116 7.36 13.60 8.28
CA THR A 116 7.75 13.86 9.67
C THR A 116 6.80 13.18 10.64
N TRP A 117 7.34 12.83 11.81
CA TRP A 117 6.63 12.09 12.85
C TRP A 117 6.88 12.73 14.21
N ALA A 118 5.81 12.97 14.96
CA ALA A 118 5.86 13.53 16.31
C ALA A 118 5.38 12.48 17.33
N PRO A 119 6.02 12.35 18.51
CA PRO A 119 5.52 11.51 19.57
C PRO A 119 4.13 11.97 20.02
N ARG A 120 3.23 11.01 20.22
CA ARG A 120 1.91 11.23 20.79
C ARG A 120 1.70 10.29 21.97
N SER A 121 1.10 10.79 23.03
CA SER A 121 0.67 9.98 24.16
C SER A 121 -0.85 9.89 24.20
N ILE A 122 -1.37 8.80 24.77
CA ILE A 122 -2.80 8.60 24.98
C ILE A 122 -2.98 8.49 26.48
N ALA A 123 -3.65 9.48 27.08
CA ALA A 123 -3.84 9.55 28.54
C ALA A 123 -4.38 8.25 29.15
N SER A 124 -5.28 7.55 28.44
CA SER A 124 -5.85 6.27 28.88
C SER A 124 -4.87 5.08 28.88
N ALA A 125 -3.66 5.26 28.35
CA ALA A 125 -2.60 4.26 28.31
C ALA A 125 -1.31 4.75 29.00
N GLU A 126 -1.36 5.91 29.65
CA GLU A 126 -0.29 6.47 30.49
C GLU A 126 -0.38 5.90 31.90
N GLU A 127 -0.18 4.59 32.03
CA GLU A 127 -0.07 3.92 33.32
C GLU A 127 1.41 3.64 33.61
N GLU A 128 1.93 4.21 34.72
CA GLU A 128 3.36 4.09 35.09
C GLU A 128 3.80 2.64 35.28
N ASP A 129 2.87 1.77 35.72
CA ASP A 129 3.15 0.36 36.00
C ASP A 129 3.10 -0.55 34.76
N PHE A 130 2.55 -0.07 33.62
CA PHE A 130 2.28 -0.93 32.46
C PHE A 130 2.98 -0.47 31.20
N ASN A 131 4.04 -1.18 30.83
CA ASN A 131 4.68 -1.00 29.53
C ASN A 131 3.87 -1.69 28.40
N TYR A 132 2.91 -0.98 27.82
CA TYR A 132 2.15 -1.47 26.67
C TYR A 132 3.01 -1.57 25.40
N ARG A 133 2.78 -2.63 24.65
CA ARG A 133 3.22 -2.82 23.28
C ARG A 133 1.99 -2.75 22.39
N PHE A 134 1.92 -1.74 21.54
CA PHE A 134 0.84 -1.59 20.58
C PHE A 134 1.17 -2.39 19.32
N ASN A 135 0.41 -3.46 19.07
CA ASN A 135 0.74 -4.43 18.03
C ASN A 135 0.08 -4.11 16.69
N SER A 136 -1.09 -3.48 16.69
CA SER A 136 -1.81 -3.18 15.46
C SER A 136 -2.74 -1.98 15.58
N ILE A 137 -2.93 -1.30 14.46
CA ILE A 137 -3.84 -0.18 14.28
C ILE A 137 -4.70 -0.38 13.04
N SER A 138 -5.94 0.07 13.09
CA SER A 138 -6.83 0.05 11.94
C SER A 138 -7.80 1.23 11.98
N PHE A 139 -8.18 1.73 10.80
CA PHE A 139 -9.12 2.83 10.64
C PHE A 139 -10.31 2.41 9.77
N LYS A 140 -11.47 3.02 10.05
CA LYS A 140 -12.68 2.95 9.24
C LYS A 140 -13.33 4.33 9.20
N GLY A 141 -13.11 5.07 8.12
CA GLY A 141 -13.46 6.49 8.07
C GLY A 141 -12.66 7.26 9.11
N LYS A 142 -13.34 7.92 10.05
CA LYS A 142 -12.73 8.66 11.16
C LYS A 142 -12.54 7.86 12.44
N GLU A 143 -13.06 6.64 12.49
CA GLU A 143 -12.92 5.76 13.66
C GLU A 143 -11.61 4.98 13.57
N GLY A 144 -10.93 4.84 14.70
CA GLY A 144 -9.66 4.12 14.81
C GLY A 144 -9.59 3.19 16.02
N TRP A 145 -8.92 2.06 15.86
CA TRP A 145 -8.70 1.07 16.92
C TRP A 145 -7.22 0.72 17.02
N ILE A 146 -6.72 0.61 18.25
CA ILE A 146 -5.38 0.12 18.56
C ILE A 146 -5.50 -1.05 19.54
N ILE A 147 -4.76 -2.13 19.29
CA ILE A 147 -4.69 -3.28 20.19
C ILE A 147 -3.26 -3.60 20.61
N GLY A 148 -3.08 -4.14 21.81
CA GLY A 148 -1.74 -4.31 22.38
C GLY A 148 -1.57 -5.41 23.41
N LYS A 149 -0.37 -5.44 24.00
CA LYS A 149 0.06 -6.34 25.09
C LYS A 149 0.69 -5.53 26.24
N PRO A 150 0.36 -5.79 27.52
CA PRO A 150 -0.74 -6.65 27.98
C PRO A 150 -2.08 -6.20 27.39
N ALA A 151 -3.10 -7.06 27.50
CA ALA A 151 -4.33 -6.90 26.72
C ALA A 151 -4.94 -5.50 26.90
N ILE A 152 -5.03 -4.75 25.81
CA ILE A 152 -5.61 -3.42 25.74
C ILE A 152 -6.27 -3.22 24.38
N LEU A 153 -7.39 -2.51 24.39
CA LEU A 153 -8.07 -2.00 23.21
C LEU A 153 -8.31 -0.51 23.43
N LEU A 154 -7.76 0.31 22.55
CA LEU A 154 -8.03 1.74 22.48
C LEU A 154 -8.90 2.00 21.27
N HIS A 155 -9.88 2.89 21.42
CA HIS A 155 -10.80 3.29 20.38
C HIS A 155 -10.95 4.79 20.39
N THR A 156 -11.00 5.40 19.21
CA THR A 156 -11.39 6.79 19.04
C THR A 156 -12.41 6.93 17.91
N SER A 157 -13.38 7.83 18.11
CA SER A 157 -14.34 8.26 17.08
C SER A 157 -14.01 9.63 16.50
N ASP A 158 -13.02 10.32 17.07
CA ASP A 158 -12.59 11.65 16.67
C ASP A 158 -11.06 11.70 16.48
N LEU A 159 -10.64 12.15 15.31
CA LEU A 159 -9.22 12.28 14.93
C LEU A 159 -8.84 13.73 14.60
N TRP A 160 -9.56 14.74 15.11
CA TRP A 160 -9.27 16.16 14.87
C TRP A 160 -8.56 16.85 16.04
#